data_AF-A0A3R5YR34-F1
#
_entry.id   AF-A0A3R5YR34-F1
#
_cell.length_a   1.000
_cell.length_b   1.000
_cell.length_c   1.000
_cell.angle_alpha   90.00
_cell.angle_beta   90.00
_cell.angle_gamma   90.00
#
_symmetry.space_group_name_H-M   'P 1'
#
loop_
_entity.id
_entity.type
_entity.pdbx_description
1 polymer ?
#
loop_
_entity_poly.entity_id
_entity_poly.type
_entity_poly.pdbx_seq_one_letter_code
_entity_poly.pdbx_strand_id
1 'polypeptide(L)'
;MKKEKNFSETDFQKKALESLSDDEILQGFKDADARIVREYYYGYCRVAYCIYDKRYDLQHKPGMMASRICNEEAAEESNTLNNSNMEDKKKGRITPRWIDSLKENEIFVFGSNLAGMHGGGAARIARLHFGAVMGKGVGLQGQSYAIPTMQGGVETIRPYVEEFIIFAHQHPDLHFLVTPIGCGIAGFEAEDIAPLFENAKEMKNISLPESFWEMIE
;
A
#
# COMPACT_ATOMS: atom_id res chain seq x y z
N MET A 1 8.71 52.31 -30.66
CA MET A 1 7.81 51.13 -30.74
C MET A 1 8.57 49.95 -31.32
N LYS A 2 9.19 49.13 -30.46
CA LYS A 2 9.60 47.76 -30.81
C LYS A 2 8.70 46.87 -29.97
N LYS A 3 7.79 46.14 -30.61
CA LYS A 3 6.97 45.12 -29.95
C LYS A 3 7.89 43.92 -29.73
N GLU A 4 8.21 43.65 -28.48
CA GLU A 4 8.75 42.36 -28.06
C GLU A 4 7.69 41.30 -28.41
N LYS A 5 8.06 40.36 -29.29
CA LYS A 5 7.31 39.12 -29.43
C LYS A 5 7.64 38.30 -28.19
N ASN A 6 6.70 38.28 -27.24
CA ASN A 6 6.65 37.27 -26.21
C ASN A 6 6.73 35.90 -26.90
N PHE A 7 7.85 35.19 -26.72
CA PHE A 7 7.90 33.77 -27.00
C PHE A 7 7.14 33.13 -25.84
N SER A 8 5.90 32.74 -26.10
CA SER A 8 5.09 32.04 -25.12
C SER A 8 5.82 30.78 -24.69
N GLU A 9 5.82 30.47 -23.40
CA GLU A 9 5.98 29.10 -22.89
C GLU A 9 4.94 28.25 -23.64
N THR A 10 5.39 27.62 -24.72
CA THR A 10 4.54 27.15 -25.82
C THR A 10 3.97 25.79 -25.46
N ASP A 11 2.82 25.47 -26.05
CA ASP A 11 1.91 24.33 -25.83
C ASP A 11 2.53 22.91 -25.68
N PHE A 12 3.82 22.74 -25.91
CA PHE A 12 4.61 21.52 -25.72
C PHE A 12 4.54 20.95 -24.30
N GLN A 13 4.33 21.78 -23.27
CA GLN A 13 4.22 21.25 -21.92
C GLN A 13 2.90 20.53 -21.62
N LYS A 14 1.83 20.87 -22.33
CA LYS A 14 0.48 20.31 -22.09
C LYS A 14 0.14 19.13 -23.01
N LYS A 15 0.85 18.98 -24.12
CA LYS A 15 0.59 17.93 -25.10
C LYS A 15 1.14 16.60 -24.58
N ALA A 16 0.31 15.56 -24.60
CA ALA A 16 0.73 14.20 -24.21
C ALA A 16 1.86 13.73 -25.14
N LEU A 17 2.90 13.09 -24.60
CA LEU A 17 4.09 12.64 -25.34
C LEU A 17 3.72 11.84 -26.60
N GLU A 18 2.73 10.95 -26.49
CA GLU A 18 2.21 10.11 -27.58
C GLU A 18 1.59 10.88 -28.76
N SER A 19 1.32 12.18 -28.58
CA SER A 19 0.72 13.04 -29.59
C SER A 19 1.69 14.05 -30.21
N LEU A 20 2.98 13.98 -29.82
CA LEU A 20 4.04 14.78 -30.43
C LEU A 20 4.35 14.27 -31.84
N SER A 21 4.57 15.17 -32.79
CA SER A 21 5.09 14.83 -34.12
C SER A 21 6.61 14.65 -34.09
N ASP A 22 7.17 14.01 -35.12
CA ASP A 22 8.62 13.80 -35.23
C ASP A 22 9.41 15.13 -35.21
N ASP A 23 8.90 16.18 -35.85
CA ASP A 23 9.53 17.50 -35.83
C ASP A 23 9.52 18.12 -34.43
N GLU A 24 8.45 17.91 -33.66
CA GLU A 24 8.33 18.37 -32.27
C GLU A 24 9.32 17.63 -31.35
N ILE A 25 9.50 16.32 -31.56
CA ILE A 25 10.47 15.49 -30.82
C ILE A 25 11.90 15.91 -31.17
N LEU A 26 12.21 16.08 -32.46
CA LEU A 26 13.53 16.51 -32.93
C LEU A 26 13.88 17.91 -32.43
N GLN A 27 12.90 18.81 -32.35
CA GLN A 27 13.10 20.14 -31.78
C GLN A 27 13.34 20.05 -30.27
N GLY A 28 12.59 19.22 -29.54
CA GLY A 28 12.82 18.95 -28.13
C GLY A 28 14.23 18.43 -27.81
N PHE A 29 14.80 17.59 -28.68
CA PHE A 29 16.20 17.18 -28.52
C PHE A 29 17.19 18.33 -28.69
N LYS A 30 16.97 19.21 -29.67
CA LYS A 30 17.84 20.39 -29.88
C LYS A 30 17.77 21.35 -28.70
N ASP A 31 16.58 21.46 -28.10
CA ASP A 31 16.32 22.35 -26.97
C ASP A 31 16.68 21.72 -25.61
N ALA A 32 17.17 20.47 -25.61
CA ALA A 32 17.43 19.67 -24.42
C ALA A 32 16.22 19.59 -23.46
N ASP A 33 14.99 19.52 -24.01
CA ASP A 33 13.78 19.34 -23.21
C ASP A 33 13.89 18.03 -22.42
N ALA A 34 13.93 18.15 -21.09
CA ALA A 34 14.18 17.04 -20.19
C ALA A 34 13.17 15.89 -20.34
N ARG A 35 11.92 16.16 -20.73
CA ARG A 35 10.87 15.14 -20.91
C ARG A 35 11.07 14.39 -22.22
N ILE A 36 11.42 15.09 -23.30
CA ILE A 36 11.69 14.49 -24.60
C ILE A 36 13.00 13.70 -24.56
N VAL A 37 14.05 14.24 -23.94
CA VAL A 37 15.32 13.53 -23.73
C VAL A 37 15.10 12.27 -22.89
N ARG A 38 14.32 12.34 -21.81
CA ARG A 38 14.02 11.18 -20.97
C ARG A 38 13.28 10.09 -21.73
N GLU A 39 12.14 10.44 -22.32
CA GLU A 39 11.27 9.42 -22.92
C GLU A 39 11.88 8.86 -24.20
N TYR A 40 12.32 9.72 -25.11
CA TYR A 40 12.76 9.27 -26.42
C TYR A 40 14.24 8.91 -26.44
N TYR A 41 15.16 9.66 -25.82
CA TYR A 41 16.58 9.25 -25.86
C TYR A 41 16.86 8.12 -24.87
N TYR A 42 16.56 8.31 -23.59
CA TYR A 42 16.86 7.29 -22.58
C TYR A 42 15.93 6.08 -22.66
N GLY A 43 14.67 6.25 -23.09
CA GLY A 43 13.77 5.11 -23.38
C GLY A 43 14.32 4.19 -24.47
N TYR A 44 14.79 4.74 -25.61
CA TYR A 44 15.44 3.92 -26.66
C TYR A 44 16.74 3.28 -26.16
N CYS A 45 17.57 4.02 -25.40
CA CYS A 45 18.77 3.46 -24.80
C CYS A 45 18.47 2.31 -23.83
N ARG A 46 17.37 2.40 -23.06
CA ARG A 46 16.92 1.36 -22.12
C ARG A 46 16.49 0.10 -22.86
N VAL A 47 15.67 0.23 -23.91
CA VAL A 47 15.23 -0.91 -24.72
C VAL A 47 16.43 -1.59 -25.38
N ALA A 48 17.35 -0.81 -25.96
CA ALA A 48 18.58 -1.35 -26.52
C ALA A 48 19.40 -2.08 -25.45
N TYR A 49 19.59 -1.47 -24.27
CA TYR A 49 20.30 -2.10 -23.16
C TYR A 49 19.69 -3.44 -22.76
N CYS A 50 18.37 -3.51 -22.55
CA CYS A 50 17.67 -4.76 -22.20
C CYS A 50 17.82 -5.85 -23.27
N ILE A 51 17.80 -5.48 -24.56
CA ILE A 51 17.98 -6.44 -25.66
C ILE A 51 19.42 -6.99 -25.66
N TYR A 52 20.41 -6.13 -25.44
CA TYR A 52 21.82 -6.47 -25.57
C TYR A 52 22.44 -7.03 -24.29
N ASP A 53 21.85 -6.79 -23.13
CA ASP A 53 22.33 -7.30 -21.83
C ASP A 53 22.39 -8.83 -21.82
N LYS A 54 21.34 -9.52 -22.28
CA LYS A 54 21.34 -10.99 -22.36
C LYS A 54 22.44 -11.56 -23.26
N ARG A 55 22.91 -10.79 -24.23
CA ARG A 55 23.93 -11.22 -25.20
C ARG A 55 25.36 -10.90 -24.74
N TYR A 56 25.55 -9.80 -24.02
CA TYR A 56 26.87 -9.26 -23.70
C TYR A 56 27.15 -9.11 -22.20
N ASP A 57 26.19 -9.50 -21.35
CA ASP A 57 26.24 -9.42 -19.89
C ASP A 57 26.68 -8.03 -19.42
N LEU A 58 25.91 -7.03 -19.82
CA LEU A 58 26.26 -5.61 -19.66
C LEU A 58 26.14 -5.17 -18.20
N GLN A 59 25.22 -5.78 -17.44
CA GLN A 59 24.98 -5.55 -16.02
C GLN A 59 26.22 -5.78 -15.13
N HIS A 60 27.16 -6.63 -15.56
CA HIS A 60 28.38 -6.96 -14.80
C HIS A 60 29.64 -6.26 -15.33
N LYS A 61 29.53 -5.37 -16.32
CA LYS A 61 30.69 -4.68 -16.91
C LYS A 61 30.94 -3.32 -16.24
N PRO A 62 32.08 -3.13 -15.55
CA PRO A 62 32.40 -1.87 -14.90
C PRO A 62 32.69 -0.76 -15.93
N GLY A 63 32.28 0.48 -15.63
CA GLY A 63 32.57 1.67 -16.44
C GLY A 63 31.47 2.09 -17.43
N MET A 64 30.33 1.39 -17.47
CA MET A 64 29.16 1.83 -18.24
C MET A 64 28.36 2.88 -17.47
N MET A 65 28.11 4.05 -18.08
CA MET A 65 27.30 5.16 -17.52
C MET A 65 25.91 4.74 -17.02
N ALA A 66 25.39 3.60 -17.49
CA ALA A 66 24.10 3.04 -17.11
C ALA A 66 23.96 2.84 -15.59
N SER A 67 25.04 2.52 -14.87
CA SER A 67 24.98 2.35 -13.41
C SER A 67 24.67 3.65 -12.65
N ARG A 68 24.95 4.84 -13.22
CA ARG A 68 24.70 6.12 -12.52
C ARG A 68 23.36 6.75 -12.88
N ILE A 69 22.94 6.64 -14.14
CA ILE A 69 21.63 7.12 -14.58
C ILE A 69 20.51 6.26 -13.98
N CYS A 70 20.70 4.93 -13.91
CA CYS A 70 19.75 4.04 -13.25
C CYS A 70 19.66 4.29 -11.74
N ASN A 71 20.68 4.83 -11.06
CA ASN A 71 20.63 4.96 -9.60
C ASN A 71 19.90 6.23 -9.10
N GLU A 72 19.89 7.32 -9.86
CA GLU A 72 19.15 8.54 -9.48
C GLU A 72 17.70 8.50 -9.99
N GLU A 73 17.43 7.97 -11.19
CA GLU A 73 16.06 7.81 -11.69
C GLU A 73 15.33 6.59 -11.10
N ALA A 74 16.01 5.46 -10.79
CA ALA A 74 15.33 4.34 -10.14
C ALA A 74 14.96 4.63 -8.68
N ALA A 75 15.58 5.59 -8.00
CA ALA A 75 15.15 6.00 -6.67
C ALA A 75 13.81 6.77 -6.72
N GLU A 76 13.60 7.60 -7.73
CA GLU A 76 12.35 8.37 -7.92
C GLU A 76 11.24 7.57 -8.62
N GLU A 77 11.57 6.76 -9.64
CA GLU A 77 10.63 5.85 -10.31
C GLU A 77 10.23 4.67 -9.42
N SER A 78 11.15 4.08 -8.63
CA SER A 78 10.80 3.05 -7.64
C SER A 78 9.92 3.64 -6.54
N ASN A 79 10.19 4.85 -6.04
CA ASN A 79 9.30 5.49 -5.07
C ASN A 79 7.91 5.81 -5.67
N THR A 80 7.84 6.21 -6.94
CA THR A 80 6.55 6.52 -7.59
C THR A 80 5.76 5.25 -7.95
N LEU A 81 6.41 4.18 -8.43
CA LEU A 81 5.79 2.87 -8.71
C LEU A 81 5.44 2.09 -7.43
N ASN A 82 6.24 2.20 -6.37
CA ASN A 82 5.92 1.60 -5.08
C ASN A 82 4.75 2.34 -4.42
N ASN A 83 4.71 3.68 -4.49
CA ASN A 83 3.58 4.45 -3.98
C ASN A 83 2.30 4.20 -4.78
N SER A 84 2.35 4.11 -6.12
CA SER A 84 1.14 3.80 -6.89
C SER A 84 0.63 2.38 -6.63
N ASN A 85 1.53 1.39 -6.52
CA ASN A 85 1.17 0.02 -6.16
C ASN A 85 0.57 -0.07 -4.75
N MET A 86 1.05 0.75 -3.81
CA MET A 86 0.57 0.73 -2.43
C MET A 86 -0.78 1.45 -2.28
N GLU A 87 -0.95 2.60 -2.93
CA GLU A 87 -2.24 3.27 -3.06
C GLU A 87 -3.29 2.33 -3.71
N ASP A 88 -2.90 1.58 -4.73
CA ASP A 88 -3.79 0.59 -5.36
C ASP A 88 -4.13 -0.58 -4.42
N LYS A 89 -3.20 -1.05 -3.57
CA LYS A 89 -3.46 -2.08 -2.54
C LYS A 89 -4.36 -1.57 -1.41
N LYS A 90 -4.22 -0.30 -1.04
CA LYS A 90 -4.98 0.38 0.03
C LYS A 90 -6.39 0.76 -0.42
N LYS A 91 -6.57 1.05 -1.71
CA LYS A 91 -7.84 1.54 -2.28
C LYS A 91 -9.01 0.60 -1.99
N GLY A 92 -10.02 1.13 -1.31
CA GLY A 92 -11.22 0.38 -0.91
C GLY A 92 -11.00 -0.62 0.23
N ARG A 93 -9.82 -0.62 0.86
CA ARG A 93 -9.42 -1.53 1.94
C ARG A 93 -9.05 -0.79 3.23
N ILE A 94 -9.65 0.38 3.41
CA ILE A 94 -9.64 1.14 4.67
C ILE A 94 -10.85 0.72 5.49
N THR A 95 -10.62 0.29 6.73
CA THR A 95 -11.69 0.06 7.69
C THR A 95 -12.34 1.40 8.05
N PRO A 96 -13.68 1.55 7.91
CA PRO A 96 -14.36 2.75 8.33
C PRO A 96 -14.12 3.06 9.81
N ARG A 97 -13.89 4.33 10.15
CA ARG A 97 -13.67 4.77 11.54
C ARG A 97 -14.85 4.43 12.46
N TRP A 98 -16.06 4.39 11.91
CA TRP A 98 -17.29 4.05 12.62
C TRP A 98 -17.98 2.91 11.89
N ILE A 99 -18.19 1.81 12.60
CA ILE A 99 -18.91 0.63 12.10
C ILE A 99 -20.15 0.47 12.99
N ASP A 100 -21.30 0.86 12.46
CA ASP A 100 -22.61 0.76 13.12
C ASP A 100 -23.44 -0.43 12.62
N SER A 101 -23.03 -1.02 11.50
CA SER A 101 -23.68 -2.13 10.81
C SER A 101 -22.65 -2.92 9.99
N LEU A 102 -22.97 -4.18 9.69
CA LEU A 102 -22.17 -5.07 8.86
C LEU A 102 -23.06 -5.65 7.76
N LYS A 103 -22.52 -5.82 6.56
CA LYS A 103 -23.11 -6.72 5.57
C LYS A 103 -23.03 -8.17 6.06
N GLU A 104 -23.83 -9.04 5.47
CA GLU A 104 -23.90 -10.47 5.84
C GLU A 104 -22.55 -11.20 5.78
N ASN A 105 -21.66 -10.77 4.88
CA ASN A 105 -20.33 -11.35 4.74
C ASN A 105 -19.22 -10.55 5.44
N GLU A 106 -19.55 -9.46 6.13
CA GLU A 106 -18.56 -8.62 6.82
C GLU A 106 -18.36 -9.07 8.27
N ILE A 107 -17.10 -9.14 8.68
CA ILE A 107 -16.69 -9.59 10.02
C ILE A 107 -15.96 -8.46 10.73
N PHE A 108 -16.45 -8.10 11.92
CA PHE A 108 -15.82 -7.10 12.78
C PHE A 108 -14.64 -7.71 13.56
N VAL A 109 -13.41 -7.32 13.22
CA VAL A 109 -12.20 -7.84 13.89
C VAL A 109 -11.76 -6.88 14.98
N PHE A 110 -11.64 -7.38 16.21
CA PHE A 110 -11.45 -6.55 17.40
C PHE A 110 -10.42 -7.11 18.38
N GLY A 111 -9.82 -6.21 19.16
CA GLY A 111 -8.89 -6.54 20.24
C GLY A 111 -9.63 -7.08 21.46
N SER A 112 -9.18 -8.22 21.97
CA SER A 112 -9.75 -8.94 23.12
C SER A 112 -8.69 -9.25 24.19
N ASN A 113 -9.10 -9.87 25.29
CA ASN A 113 -8.21 -10.62 26.18
C ASN A 113 -8.54 -12.13 26.08
N LEU A 114 -7.64 -12.99 26.57
CA LEU A 114 -7.83 -14.45 26.53
C LEU A 114 -9.10 -14.91 27.23
N ALA A 115 -9.49 -14.22 28.32
CA ALA A 115 -10.70 -14.52 29.07
C ALA A 115 -12.00 -14.10 28.36
N GLY A 116 -11.93 -13.39 27.22
CA GLY A 116 -13.11 -12.92 26.49
C GLY A 116 -13.96 -11.92 27.28
N MET A 117 -13.34 -11.11 28.13
CA MET A 117 -14.01 -10.06 28.91
C MET A 117 -14.27 -8.83 28.03
N HIS A 118 -15.35 -8.88 27.24
CA HIS A 118 -15.73 -7.85 26.27
C HIS A 118 -16.55 -6.71 26.90
N GLY A 119 -15.96 -6.08 27.91
CA GLY A 119 -16.61 -5.03 28.72
C GLY A 119 -16.41 -3.61 28.23
N GLY A 120 -15.40 -3.34 27.40
CA GLY A 120 -15.04 -1.99 26.96
C GLY A 120 -14.62 -1.90 25.49
N GLY A 121 -14.53 -0.66 24.99
CA GLY A 121 -14.05 -0.35 23.65
C GLY A 121 -14.72 -1.13 22.51
N ALA A 122 -13.93 -1.48 21.49
CA ALA A 122 -14.38 -2.27 20.34
C ALA A 122 -14.95 -3.64 20.75
N ALA A 123 -14.41 -4.28 21.79
CA ALA A 123 -14.92 -5.56 22.29
C ALA A 123 -16.37 -5.45 22.79
N ARG A 124 -16.71 -4.38 23.52
CA ARG A 124 -18.10 -4.14 23.95
C ARG A 124 -19.03 -3.96 22.75
N ILE A 125 -18.60 -3.23 21.72
CA ILE A 125 -19.39 -3.04 20.49
C ILE A 125 -19.60 -4.36 19.78
N ALA A 126 -18.53 -5.16 19.59
CA ALA A 126 -18.62 -6.48 18.99
C ALA A 126 -19.65 -7.37 19.71
N ARG A 127 -19.68 -7.33 21.05
CA ARG A 127 -20.61 -8.14 21.85
C ARG A 127 -22.05 -7.66 21.76
N LEU A 128 -22.27 -6.35 21.80
CA LEU A 128 -23.62 -5.79 21.80
C LEU A 128 -24.28 -5.81 20.43
N HIS A 129 -23.49 -5.70 19.35
CA HIS A 129 -24.02 -5.47 18.00
C HIS A 129 -23.68 -6.57 16.99
N PHE A 130 -22.55 -7.26 17.15
CA PHE A 130 -22.00 -8.13 16.09
C PHE A 130 -21.80 -9.59 16.53
N GLY A 131 -22.40 -9.99 17.66
CA GLY A 131 -22.48 -11.38 18.09
C GLY A 131 -21.22 -11.94 18.75
N ALA A 132 -20.29 -11.10 19.21
CA ALA A 132 -19.20 -11.56 20.06
C ALA A 132 -19.73 -12.13 21.39
N VAL A 133 -19.11 -13.21 21.87
CA VAL A 133 -19.57 -13.97 23.04
C VAL A 133 -18.69 -13.67 24.24
N MET A 134 -19.32 -13.28 25.36
CA MET A 134 -18.60 -13.10 26.64
C MET A 134 -17.94 -14.42 27.06
N GLY A 135 -16.67 -14.36 27.46
CA GLY A 135 -15.91 -15.56 27.83
C GLY A 135 -15.13 -16.19 26.66
N LYS A 136 -15.36 -15.75 25.41
CA LYS A 136 -14.65 -16.27 24.24
C LYS A 136 -13.66 -15.24 23.70
N GLY A 137 -12.39 -15.39 24.06
CA GLY A 137 -11.34 -14.42 23.78
C GLY A 137 -10.70 -14.49 22.40
N VAL A 138 -10.93 -15.57 21.64
CA VAL A 138 -10.18 -15.92 20.42
C VAL A 138 -11.14 -16.34 19.30
N GLY A 139 -10.84 -15.91 18.08
CA GLY A 139 -11.42 -16.45 16.85
C GLY A 139 -12.82 -15.95 16.51
N LEU A 140 -13.44 -16.60 15.52
CA LEU A 140 -14.75 -16.23 14.97
C LEU A 140 -15.90 -16.51 15.95
N GLN A 141 -16.84 -15.57 16.06
CA GLN A 141 -18.05 -15.65 16.85
C GLN A 141 -19.11 -14.65 16.36
N GLY A 142 -20.26 -15.16 15.92
CA GLY A 142 -21.23 -14.32 15.20
C GLY A 142 -20.58 -13.70 13.97
N GLN A 143 -20.79 -12.39 13.77
CA GLN A 143 -20.10 -11.58 12.75
C GLN A 143 -18.89 -10.84 13.33
N SER A 144 -18.19 -11.45 14.31
CA SER A 144 -17.01 -10.86 14.95
C SER A 144 -15.85 -11.84 15.02
N TYR A 145 -14.61 -11.36 14.92
CA TYR A 145 -13.40 -12.15 15.12
C TYR A 145 -12.53 -11.52 16.22
N ALA A 146 -12.22 -12.29 17.26
CA ALA A 146 -11.48 -11.80 18.42
C ALA A 146 -9.98 -12.11 18.30
N ILE A 147 -9.14 -11.07 18.41
CA ILE A 147 -7.68 -11.18 18.48
C ILE A 147 -7.22 -10.77 19.89
N PRO A 148 -6.66 -11.67 20.69
CA PRO A 148 -6.17 -11.34 22.03
C PRO A 148 -4.96 -10.38 22.00
N THR A 149 -5.04 -9.24 22.69
CA THR A 149 -3.96 -8.22 22.76
C THR A 149 -3.54 -7.79 24.17
N MET A 150 -3.85 -8.55 25.22
CA MET A 150 -3.68 -8.13 26.63
C MET A 150 -2.85 -9.12 27.48
N GLN A 151 -2.01 -9.95 26.86
CA GLN A 151 -1.33 -11.09 27.54
C GLN A 151 0.20 -10.93 27.58
N GLY A 152 0.69 -9.72 27.34
CA GLY A 152 2.11 -9.41 27.32
C GLY A 152 2.42 -8.40 26.22
N GLY A 153 3.64 -8.45 25.69
CA GLY A 153 4.06 -7.60 24.57
C GLY A 153 3.61 -8.13 23.21
N VAL A 154 4.02 -7.42 22.16
CA VAL A 154 3.72 -7.68 20.74
C VAL A 154 3.94 -9.14 20.33
N GLU A 155 5.00 -9.77 20.82
CA GLU A 155 5.31 -11.18 20.48
C GLU A 155 4.24 -12.17 20.97
N THR A 156 3.47 -11.83 22.02
CA THR A 156 2.35 -12.66 22.48
C THR A 156 1.10 -12.51 21.60
N ILE A 157 1.04 -11.46 20.78
CA ILE A 157 -0.08 -11.13 19.89
C ILE A 157 0.14 -11.74 18.51
N ARG A 158 1.38 -11.74 18.02
CA ARG A 158 1.82 -12.28 16.73
C ARG A 158 1.14 -13.61 16.33
N PRO A 159 1.15 -14.68 17.14
CA PRO A 159 0.54 -15.96 16.73
C PRO A 159 -0.96 -15.86 16.45
N TYR A 160 -1.70 -14.98 17.14
CA TYR A 160 -3.13 -14.79 16.91
C TYR A 160 -3.43 -13.97 15.66
N VAL A 161 -2.53 -13.03 15.29
CA VAL A 161 -2.63 -12.30 14.03
C VAL A 161 -2.30 -13.24 12.85
N GLU A 162 -1.28 -14.09 12.99
CA GLU A 162 -0.96 -15.11 12.00
C GLU A 162 -2.12 -16.10 11.79
N GLU A 163 -2.73 -16.58 12.87
CA GLU A 163 -3.92 -17.44 12.81
C GLU A 163 -5.10 -16.74 12.12
N PHE A 164 -5.33 -15.45 12.42
CA PHE A 164 -6.34 -14.64 11.75
C PHE A 164 -6.07 -14.51 10.24
N ILE A 165 -4.83 -14.24 9.83
CA ILE A 165 -4.45 -14.11 8.42
C ILE A 165 -4.68 -15.45 7.68
N ILE A 166 -4.31 -16.57 8.29
CA ILE A 166 -4.57 -17.91 7.75
C ILE A 166 -6.08 -18.14 7.61
N PHE A 167 -6.86 -17.81 8.63
CA PHE A 167 -8.31 -17.93 8.61
C PHE A 167 -8.92 -17.09 7.47
N ALA A 168 -8.56 -15.82 7.37
CA ALA A 168 -9.06 -14.93 6.32
C ALA A 168 -8.69 -15.44 4.91
N HIS A 169 -7.54 -16.09 4.75
CA HIS A 169 -7.12 -16.67 3.48
C HIS A 169 -7.99 -17.88 3.08
N GLN A 170 -8.40 -18.68 4.07
CA GLN A 170 -9.28 -19.84 3.88
C GLN A 170 -10.74 -19.46 3.64
N HIS A 171 -11.13 -18.21 3.94
CA HIS A 171 -12.48 -17.68 3.84
C HIS A 171 -12.56 -16.45 2.93
N PRO A 172 -12.26 -16.58 1.61
CA PRO A 172 -12.26 -15.45 0.68
C PRO A 172 -13.66 -14.86 0.42
N ASP A 173 -14.72 -15.56 0.83
CA ASP A 173 -16.12 -15.13 0.80
C ASP A 173 -16.48 -14.12 1.90
N LEU A 174 -15.72 -14.13 3.00
CA LEU A 174 -15.87 -13.19 4.11
C LEU A 174 -14.94 -11.97 3.93
N HIS A 175 -15.41 -10.80 4.34
CA HIS A 175 -14.63 -9.57 4.34
C HIS A 175 -14.37 -9.08 5.77
N PHE A 176 -13.11 -8.95 6.16
CA PHE A 176 -12.71 -8.66 7.52
C PHE A 176 -12.41 -7.17 7.70
N LEU A 177 -13.14 -6.52 8.59
CA LEU A 177 -12.94 -5.12 8.96
C LEU A 177 -12.12 -5.05 10.25
N VAL A 178 -10.80 -4.87 10.10
CA VAL A 178 -9.86 -4.77 11.22
C VAL A 178 -9.95 -3.41 11.87
N THR A 179 -10.29 -3.37 13.15
CA THR A 179 -10.24 -2.15 13.97
C THR A 179 -8.80 -1.82 14.39
N PRO A 180 -8.51 -0.66 15.01
CA PRO A 180 -7.22 -0.38 15.65
C PRO A 180 -6.97 -1.31 16.85
N ILE A 181 -6.75 -2.59 16.57
CA ILE A 181 -6.59 -3.67 17.54
C ILE A 181 -5.36 -3.38 18.40
N GLY A 182 -5.49 -3.43 19.73
CA GLY A 182 -4.41 -3.12 20.66
C GLY A 182 -4.25 -1.62 20.99
N CYS A 183 -4.67 -0.71 20.10
CA CYS A 183 -4.43 0.73 20.24
C CYS A 183 -5.42 1.51 21.12
N GLY A 184 -6.23 0.79 21.90
CA GLY A 184 -7.18 1.38 22.85
C GLY A 184 -6.81 1.03 24.28
N ILE A 185 -7.58 0.13 24.89
CA ILE A 185 -7.41 -0.27 26.29
C ILE A 185 -6.07 -0.98 26.54
N ALA A 186 -5.55 -1.71 25.55
CA ALA A 186 -4.28 -2.42 25.70
C ALA A 186 -3.05 -1.51 25.63
N GLY A 187 -3.20 -0.28 25.10
CA GLY A 187 -2.18 0.77 25.16
C GLY A 187 -0.98 0.59 24.23
N PHE A 188 -1.11 -0.20 23.16
CA PHE A 188 -0.09 -0.26 22.10
C PHE A 188 -0.24 0.91 21.14
N GLU A 189 0.84 1.33 20.51
CA GLU A 189 0.77 2.28 19.40
C GLU A 189 0.60 1.53 18.07
N ALA A 190 0.25 2.25 16.99
CA ALA A 190 0.06 1.62 15.69
C ALA A 190 1.37 1.00 15.17
N GLU A 191 2.49 1.66 15.46
CA GLU A 191 3.88 1.23 15.25
C GLU A 191 4.15 -0.18 15.78
N ASP A 192 3.53 -0.55 16.91
CA ASP A 192 3.76 -1.84 17.57
C ASP A 192 2.98 -2.97 16.90
N ILE A 193 1.76 -2.69 16.44
CA ILE A 193 0.80 -3.70 16.00
C ILE A 193 0.74 -3.84 14.48
N ALA A 194 0.77 -2.72 13.75
CA ALA A 194 0.63 -2.71 12.30
C ALA A 194 1.64 -3.63 11.58
N PRO A 195 2.92 -3.75 12.00
CA PRO A 195 3.86 -4.68 11.38
C PRO A 195 3.45 -6.15 11.46
N LEU A 196 2.58 -6.54 12.39
CA LEU A 196 2.03 -7.91 12.45
C LEU A 196 1.08 -8.19 11.28
N PHE A 197 0.52 -7.15 10.66
CA PHE A 197 -0.44 -7.22 9.56
C PHE A 197 0.21 -6.99 8.18
N GLU A 198 1.54 -6.99 8.07
CA GLU A 198 2.28 -6.79 6.82
C GLU A 198 1.75 -7.69 5.67
N ASN A 199 1.53 -8.97 5.97
CA ASN A 199 1.02 -9.95 5.00
C ASN A 199 -0.43 -9.68 4.57
N ALA A 200 -1.19 -8.93 5.36
CA ALA A 200 -2.56 -8.57 4.99
C ALA A 200 -2.59 -7.59 3.80
N LYS A 201 -1.47 -6.93 3.45
CA LYS A 201 -1.40 -6.05 2.26
C LYS A 201 -1.80 -6.76 0.96
N GLU A 202 -1.53 -8.06 0.84
CA GLU A 202 -1.89 -8.84 -0.34
C GLU A 202 -3.31 -9.44 -0.29
N MET A 203 -4.00 -9.33 0.85
CA MET A 203 -5.28 -9.99 1.09
C MET A 203 -6.48 -9.10 0.78
N LYS A 204 -7.07 -9.27 -0.40
CA LYS A 204 -8.19 -8.43 -0.89
C LYS A 204 -9.41 -8.40 0.03
N ASN A 205 -9.62 -9.42 0.85
CA ASN A 205 -10.75 -9.55 1.77
C ASN A 205 -10.46 -9.04 3.19
N ILE A 206 -9.36 -8.31 3.40
CA ILE A 206 -9.05 -7.64 4.67
C ILE A 206 -8.98 -6.13 4.44
N SER A 207 -9.76 -5.37 5.21
CA SER A 207 -9.57 -3.93 5.40
C SER A 207 -8.82 -3.68 6.70
N LEU A 208 -7.82 -2.79 6.66
CA LEU A 208 -7.08 -2.34 7.84
C LEU A 208 -7.45 -0.89 8.19
N PRO A 209 -7.29 -0.47 9.46
CA PRO A 209 -7.38 0.94 9.81
C PRO A 209 -6.39 1.78 9.02
N GLU A 210 -6.73 3.03 8.75
CA GLU A 210 -5.83 3.99 8.11
C GLU A 210 -4.49 4.10 8.85
N SER A 211 -4.53 4.17 10.19
CA SER A 211 -3.35 4.21 11.04
C SER A 211 -2.46 2.97 10.95
N PHE A 212 -2.96 1.83 10.46
CA PHE A 212 -2.10 0.66 10.23
C PHE A 212 -1.45 0.74 8.86
N TRP A 213 -2.21 1.14 7.83
CA TRP A 213 -1.66 1.37 6.50
C TRP A 213 -0.49 2.36 6.53
N GLU A 214 -0.63 3.49 7.24
CA GLU A 214 0.44 4.50 7.39
C GLU A 214 1.77 3.94 7.94
N MET A 215 1.73 2.82 8.69
CA MET A 215 2.92 2.22 9.32
C MET A 215 3.55 1.12 8.49
N ILE A 216 2.80 0.54 7.54
CA ILE A 216 3.24 -0.58 6.70
C ILE A 216 3.31 -0.21 5.21
N GLU A 217 3.16 1.09 4.90
CA GLU A 217 3.42 1.70 3.59
C GLU A 217 4.88 1.58 3.15
#